data_AF-A0A0M8PDE0-F1
#
_entry.id   AF-A0A0M8PDE0-F1
#
_cell.length_a   1.000
_cell.length_b   1.000
_cell.length_c   1.000
_cell.angle_alpha   90.00
_cell.angle_beta   90.00
_cell.angle_gamma   90.00
#
_symmetry.space_group_name_H-M   'P 1'
#
loop_
_entity.id
_entity.type
_entity.pdbx_description
1 polymer ?
#
loop_
_entity_poly.entity_id
_entity_poly.type
_entity_poly.pdbx_seq_one_letter_code
_entity_poly.pdbx_strand_id
1 'polypeptide(L)'
;MDRFLAHIWDELSNRERTHVREECEKAIRILRSLSIHVPDAGKHNVLYQREIRTVTMLDFETAIECPQSEDVPYIELLSLFGDHTSGG
;
A
#
# COMPACT_ATOMS: atom_id res chain seq x y z
N MET A 1 13.78 5.65 -12.83
CA MET A 1 13.52 4.20 -13.06
C MET A 1 12.64 3.65 -11.95
N ASP A 2 11.61 2.88 -12.28
CA ASP A 2 10.68 2.30 -11.31
C ASP A 2 11.32 1.12 -10.58
N ARG A 3 11.07 1.04 -9.27
CA ARG A 3 11.65 0.02 -8.39
C ARG A 3 10.55 -0.51 -7.49
N PHE A 4 10.52 -1.83 -7.30
CA PHE A 4 9.63 -2.45 -6.33
C PHE A 4 9.93 -1.92 -4.93
N LEU A 5 8.87 -1.53 -4.23
CA LEU A 5 8.96 -0.96 -2.89
C LEU A 5 9.62 -1.96 -1.93
N ALA A 6 9.34 -3.25 -2.05
CA ALA A 6 9.99 -4.31 -1.27
C ALA A 6 11.53 -4.28 -1.34
N HIS A 7 12.11 -3.84 -2.46
CA HIS A 7 13.57 -3.83 -2.65
C HIS A 7 14.24 -2.54 -2.17
N ILE A 8 13.49 -1.44 -2.10
CA ILE A 8 14.07 -0.12 -1.78
C ILE A 8 13.58 0.45 -0.46
N TRP A 9 12.62 -0.20 0.21
CA TRP A 9 11.99 0.28 1.44
C TRP A 9 13.01 0.70 2.49
N ASP A 10 14.05 -0.11 2.68
CA ASP A 10 15.11 0.14 3.67
C ASP A 10 16.05 1.29 3.28
N GLU A 11 16.12 1.64 2.00
CA GLU A 11 16.91 2.76 1.45
C GLU A 11 16.14 4.09 1.45
N LEU A 12 14.81 4.06 1.63
CA LEU A 12 13.98 5.25 1.64
C LEU A 12 14.16 6.06 2.94
N SER A 13 14.20 7.38 2.78
CA SER A 13 14.15 8.28 3.94
C SER A 13 12.77 8.21 4.62
N ASN A 14 12.70 8.63 5.88
CA ASN A 14 11.43 8.69 6.62
C ASN A 14 10.36 9.50 5.87
N ARG A 15 10.75 10.60 5.21
CA ARG A 15 9.84 11.42 4.42
C ARG A 15 9.25 10.66 3.23
N GLU A 16 10.07 9.84 2.57
CA GLU A 16 9.63 9.03 1.43
C GLU A 16 8.75 7.88 1.88
N ARG A 17 9.08 7.21 2.98
CA ARG A 17 8.24 6.17 3.57
C ARG A 17 6.86 6.70 3.98
N THR A 18 6.82 7.90 4.58
CA THR A 18 5.55 8.57 4.91
C THR A 18 4.75 8.89 3.65
N HIS A 19 5.38 9.48 2.63
CA HIS A 19 4.72 9.76 1.35
C HIS A 19 4.13 8.50 0.71
N VAL A 20 4.92 7.41 0.64
CA VAL A 20 4.46 6.14 0.08
C VAL A 20 3.28 5.59 0.87
N ARG A 21 3.31 5.68 2.20
CA ARG A 21 2.20 5.24 3.04
C ARG A 21 0.93 6.03 2.78
N GLU A 22 1.02 7.35 2.73
CA GLU A 22 -0.12 8.23 2.46
C GLU A 22 -0.74 7.95 1.08
N GLU A 23 0.08 7.72 0.05
CA GLU A 23 -0.41 7.40 -1.29
C GLU A 23 -1.06 6.01 -1.36
N CYS A 24 -0.47 4.99 -0.72
CA CYS A 24 -1.09 3.66 -0.62
C CYS A 24 -2.42 3.73 0.15
N GLU A 25 -2.49 4.49 1.25
CA GLU A 25 -3.71 4.67 2.03
C GLU A 25 -4.82 5.34 1.20
N LYS A 26 -4.48 6.38 0.43
CA LYS A 26 -5.44 7.02 -0.50
C LYS A 26 -5.95 6.03 -1.54
N ALA A 27 -5.06 5.25 -2.15
CA ALA A 27 -5.43 4.26 -3.15
C ALA A 27 -6.37 3.19 -2.56
N ILE A 28 -6.03 2.63 -1.40
CA ILE A 28 -6.86 1.64 -0.70
C ILE A 28 -8.21 2.23 -0.33
N ARG A 29 -8.27 3.47 0.18
CA ARG A 29 -9.54 4.14 0.48
C ARG A 29 -10.43 4.30 -0.76
N ILE A 30 -9.85 4.62 -1.91
CA ILE A 30 -10.60 4.72 -3.18
C ILE A 30 -11.15 3.35 -3.56
N LEU A 31 -10.33 2.29 -3.53
CA LEU A 31 -10.77 0.93 -3.83
C LEU A 31 -11.91 0.48 -2.90
N ARG A 32 -11.76 0.74 -1.60
CA ARG A 32 -12.79 0.45 -0.59
C ARG A 32 -14.08 1.22 -0.84
N SER A 33 -14.01 2.48 -1.27
CA SER A 33 -15.21 3.25 -1.65
C SER A 33 -15.95 2.69 -2.88
N LEU A 34 -15.27 1.87 -3.68
CA LEU A 34 -15.82 1.12 -4.80
C LEU A 34 -16.22 -0.31 -4.42
N SER A 35 -16.24 -0.63 -3.11
CA SER A 35 -16.46 -1.98 -2.59
C SER A 35 -15.44 -2.99 -3.13
N ILE A 36 -14.19 -2.58 -3.34
CA ILE A 36 -13.08 -3.45 -3.76
C ILE A 36 -12.13 -3.64 -2.58
N HIS A 37 -11.84 -4.90 -2.26
CA HIS A 37 -10.81 -5.30 -1.31
C HIS A 37 -9.65 -5.96 -2.06
N VAL A 38 -8.41 -5.64 -1.69
CA VAL A 38 -7.20 -6.22 -2.29
C VAL A 38 -6.45 -7.01 -1.21
N PRO A 39 -6.66 -8.34 -1.12
CA PRO A 39 -6.03 -9.16 -0.09
C PRO A 39 -4.50 -9.12 -0.15
N ASP A 40 -3.93 -9.11 -1.35
CA ASP A 40 -2.49 -9.15 -1.58
C ASP A 40 -1.88 -7.78 -1.89
N ALA A 41 -2.10 -6.81 -1.01
CA ALA A 41 -1.59 -5.45 -1.21
C ALA A 41 -0.10 -5.28 -0.83
N GLY A 42 0.72 -6.33 -0.76
CA GLY A 42 2.06 -6.26 -0.18
C GLY A 42 3.06 -5.31 -0.88
N LYS A 43 4.18 -4.96 -0.22
CA LYS A 43 5.23 -4.07 -0.81
C LYS A 43 5.82 -4.60 -2.12
N HIS A 44 5.69 -5.89 -2.41
CA HIS A 44 6.14 -6.50 -3.65
C HIS A 44 5.22 -6.17 -4.83
N ASN A 45 3.97 -5.77 -4.55
CA ASN A 45 2.98 -5.30 -5.53
C ASN A 45 2.91 -3.77 -5.60
N VAL A 46 3.94 -3.07 -5.12
CA VAL A 46 4.02 -1.61 -5.20
C VAL A 46 5.32 -1.20 -5.90
N LEU A 47 5.20 -0.35 -6.90
CA LEU A 47 6.33 0.37 -7.51
C LEU A 47 6.41 1.78 -6.94
N TYR A 48 7.62 2.26 -6.70
CA TYR A 48 7.89 3.64 -6.35
C TYR A 48 8.92 4.26 -7.28
N GLN A 49 8.54 5.36 -7.93
CA GLN A 49 9.42 6.15 -8.79
C GLN A 49 9.90 7.39 -8.04
N ARG A 50 11.14 7.33 -7.54
CA ARG A 50 11.72 8.39 -6.68
C ARG A 50 11.83 9.76 -7.36
N GLU A 51 12.14 9.78 -8.65
CA GLU A 51 12.37 11.00 -9.44
C GLU A 51 11.13 11.92 -9.49
N ILE A 52 9.94 11.31 -9.62
CA ILE A 52 8.66 12.04 -9.74
C ILE A 52 7.73 11.80 -8.54
N ARG A 53 8.18 11.04 -7.53
CA ARG A 53 7.44 10.66 -6.32
C ARG A 53 6.11 9.96 -6.59
N THR A 54 6.06 9.16 -7.64
CA THR A 54 4.86 8.38 -8.01
C THR A 54 4.89 7.02 -7.34
N VAL A 55 3.75 6.62 -6.79
CA VAL A 55 3.51 5.29 -6.21
C VAL A 55 2.47 4.59 -7.07
N THR A 56 2.77 3.37 -7.51
CA THR A 56 1.87 2.58 -8.35
C THR A 56 1.61 1.25 -7.66
N MET A 57 0.35 1.00 -7.33
CA MET A 57 -0.10 -0.33 -6.90
C MET A 57 -0.34 -1.21 -8.11
N LEU A 58 0.15 -2.45 -8.05
CA LEU A 58 0.05 -3.47 -9.07
C LEU A 58 -0.74 -4.67 -8.54
N ASP A 59 -0.96 -5.62 -9.43
CA ASP A 59 -1.45 -6.96 -9.12
C ASP A 59 -2.80 -7.00 -8.40
N PHE A 60 -3.84 -6.63 -9.15
CA PHE A 60 -5.23 -6.66 -8.68
C PHE A 60 -5.92 -8.00 -9.00
N GLU A 61 -5.19 -9.05 -9.38
CA GLU A 61 -5.80 -10.32 -9.80
C GLU A 61 -6.57 -11.01 -8.67
N THR A 62 -6.14 -10.79 -7.43
CA THR A 62 -6.79 -11.32 -6.22
C THR A 62 -7.83 -10.36 -5.64
N ALA A 63 -8.08 -9.22 -6.29
CA ALA A 63 -9.05 -8.24 -5.81
C ALA A 63 -10.46 -8.83 -5.82
N ILE A 64 -11.17 -8.65 -4.71
CA ILE A 64 -12.53 -9.17 -4.53
C ILE A 64 -13.50 -8.03 -4.27
N GLU A 65 -14.74 -8.21 -4.73
CA GLU A 65 -15.84 -7.35 -4.35
C GLU A 65 -16.19 -7.59 -2.87
N CYS A 66 -16.18 -6.53 -2.07
CA CYS A 66 -16.46 -6.53 -0.64
C CYS A 66 -17.46 -5.40 -0.34
N PRO A 67 -18.79 -5.68 -0.40
CA PRO A 67 -19.84 -4.69 -0.17
C PRO A 67 -19.88 -4.12 1.26
N GLN A 68 -19.22 -4.78 2.22
CA GLN A 68 -19.14 -4.40 3.64
C GLN A 68 -17.73 -3.95 4.03
N SER A 69 -17.06 -3.23 3.13
CA SER A 69 -15.66 -2.89 3.27
C SER A 69 -15.35 -1.89 4.39
N GLU A 70 -16.36 -1.22 4.96
CA GLU A 70 -16.20 -0.28 6.08
C GLU A 70 -15.90 -0.96 7.43
N ASP A 71 -16.36 -2.21 7.63
CA ASP A 71 -16.18 -2.96 8.89
C ASP A 71 -14.91 -3.83 8.90
N VAL A 72 -14.25 -3.97 7.75
CA VAL A 72 -13.02 -4.75 7.64
C VAL A 72 -11.84 -3.84 8.00
N PRO A 73 -10.96 -4.22 8.95
CA PRO A 73 -9.75 -3.47 9.22
C PRO A 73 -8.95 -3.23 7.93
N TYR A 74 -8.16 -2.16 7.86
CA TYR A 74 -7.24 -1.90 6.74
C TYR A 74 -6.08 -2.92 6.75
N ILE A 75 -6.39 -4.19 6.56
CA ILE A 75 -5.46 -5.33 6.51
C ILE A 75 -4.44 -5.09 5.38
N GLU A 76 -4.83 -4.41 4.30
CA GLU A 76 -3.94 -4.03 3.21
C GLU A 76 -2.77 -3.16 3.70
N LEU A 77 -3.03 -2.21 4.60
CA LEU A 77 -2.00 -1.35 5.19
C LEU A 77 -1.12 -2.11 6.17
N LEU A 78 -1.67 -3.08 6.90
CA LEU A 78 -0.90 -3.97 7.77
C LEU A 78 0.04 -4.87 6.94
N SER A 79 -0.45 -5.45 5.84
CA SER A 79 0.39 -6.21 4.90
C SER A 79 1.47 -5.35 4.24
N LEU A 80 1.18 -4.08 3.95
CA LEU A 80 2.15 -3.14 3.39
C LEU A 80 3.22 -2.72 4.39
N PHE A 81 2.85 -2.35 5.60
CA PHE A 81 3.75 -1.60 6.50
C PHE A 81 4.04 -2.28 7.83
N GLY A 82 3.37 -3.39 8.13
CA GLY A 82 3.40 -4.03 9.44
C GLY A 82 2.57 -3.25 10.48
N ASP A 83 2.44 -3.86 11.65
CA ASP A 83 1.74 -3.24 12.78
C ASP A 83 2.67 -2.22 13.46
N HIS A 84 2.19 -0.99 13.70
CA HIS A 84 2.95 0.07 14.37
C HIS A 84 3.13 -0.15 15.89
N THR A 85 3.01 -1.38 16.37
CA THR A 85 3.05 -1.73 17.80
C THR A 85 4.42 -2.19 18.29
N SER A 86 5.49 -1.99 17.52
CA SER A 86 6.88 -2.15 18.01
C SER A 86 7.63 -0.81 17.98
N GLY A 87 7.13 0.12 18.79
CA GLY A 87 8.03 0.99 19.55
C GLY A 87 8.70 0.16 20.64
N GLY A 88 10.00 -0.10 20.48
CA GLY A 88 10.88 -0.74 21.46
C GLY A 88 12.31 -0.32 21.19
#